data_AF-A0A7C5VFC2-F1
#
_entry.id   AF-A0A7C5VFC2-F1
#
_cell.length_a   1.000
_cell.length_b   1.000
_cell.length_c   1.000
_cell.angle_alpha   90.00
_cell.angle_beta   90.00
_cell.angle_gamma   90.00
#
_symmetry.space_group_name_H-M   'P 1'
#
loop_
_entity.id
_entity.type
_entity.pdbx_description
1 polymer ?
#
loop_
_entity_poly.entity_id
_entity_poly.type
_entity_poly.pdbx_seq_one_letter_code
_entity_poly.pdbx_strand_id
1 'polypeptide(L)' 'MSVFRLGEKPYPTQILQRKLYELLLQGRRIDGRGLLQHRPGSVELNVVEKAEGSAMVTLGKTRVVA' A
#
# COMPACT_ATOMS: atom_id res chain seq x y z
N MET A 1 21.07 0.37 24.43
CA MET A 1 20.09 -0.73 24.24
C MET A 1 18.71 -0.17 24.49
N SER A 2 17.92 0.05 23.42
CA SER A 2 16.64 0.77 23.48
C SER A 2 15.64 0.02 24.36
N VAL A 3 15.30 0.60 25.50
CA VAL A 3 14.26 0.10 26.41
C VAL A 3 12.92 0.54 25.83
N PHE A 4 12.37 -0.20 24.87
CA PHE A 4 10.99 0.02 24.44
C PHE A 4 10.06 -0.44 25.57
N ARG A 5 9.35 0.51 26.19
CA ARG A 5 8.28 0.20 27.14
C ARG A 5 7.16 -0.51 26.39
N LEU A 6 6.79 -1.69 26.86
CA LEU A 6 5.71 -2.51 26.29
C LEU A 6 4.42 -1.67 26.29
N GLY A 7 3.97 -1.23 25.11
CA GLY A 7 2.75 -0.43 24.92
C GLY A 7 2.95 0.97 24.31
N GLU A 8 4.16 1.53 24.35
CA GLU A 8 4.45 2.81 23.68
C GLU A 8 4.88 2.58 22.22
N LYS A 9 4.23 3.26 21.27
CA LYS A 9 4.66 3.22 19.86
C LYS A 9 6.08 3.78 19.76
N PRO A 10 7.00 3.12 19.04
CA PRO A 10 8.37 3.62 18.90
C PRO A 10 8.36 4.98 18.17
N TYR A 11 9.31 5.86 18.50
CA TYR A 11 9.39 7.22 17.93
C TYR A 11 9.24 7.28 16.40
N PRO A 12 9.86 6.39 15.60
CA PRO A 12 9.71 6.41 14.15
C PRO A 12 8.25 6.27 13.69
N THR A 13 7.46 5.43 14.36
CA THR A 13 6.04 5.23 14.04
C THR A 13 5.22 6.50 14.32
N GLN A 14 5.51 7.19 15.43
CA GLN A 14 4.81 8.43 15.78
C GLN A 14 5.11 9.54 14.76
N ILE A 15 6.38 9.68 14.35
CA ILE A 15 6.81 10.66 13.35
C ILE A 15 6.17 10.37 11.99
N LEU A 16 6.18 9.11 11.56
CA LEU A 16 5.51 8.68 10.32
C LEU A 16 4.01 8.95 10.35
N GLN A 17 3.34 8.62 11.45
CA GLN A 17 1.90 8.85 11.61
C GLN A 17 1.56 10.34 11.48
N ARG A 18 2.33 11.21 12.15
CA ARG A 18 2.14 12.67 12.06
C ARG A 18 2.36 13.17 10.63
N LYS A 19 3.41 12.69 9.96
CA LYS A 19 3.70 13.07 8.57
C LYS A 19 2.58 12.66 7.62
N LEU A 20 2.03 11.46 7.80
CA LEU A 20 0.91 10.97 7.01
C LEU A 20 -0.31 11.89 7.18
N TYR A 21 -0.60 12.28 8.42
CA TYR A 21 -1.71 13.15 8.74
C TYR A 21 -1.58 14.54 8.10
N GLU A 22 -0.39 15.15 8.16
CA GLU A 22 -0.11 16.42 7.47
C GLU A 22 -0.34 16.34 5.95
N LEU A 23 0.05 15.23 5.32
CA LEU A 23 -0.17 15.01 3.88
C LEU A 23 -1.67 14.91 3.55
N LEU A 24 -2.43 14.19 4.38
CA LEU A 24 -3.88 14.04 4.19
C LEU A 24 -4.61 15.38 4.31
N LEU A 25 -4.21 16.25 5.24
CA LEU A 25 -4.75 17.62 5.35
C LEU A 25 -4.47 18.47 4.09
N GLN A 26 -3.40 18.15 3.37
CA GLN A 26 -3.02 18.79 2.10
C GLN A 26 -3.66 18.09 0.88
N GLY A 27 -4.55 17.12 1.09
CA GLY A 27 -5.22 16.38 0.01
C GLY A 27 -4.32 15.42 -0.76
N ARG A 28 -3.12 15.13 -0.25
CA ARG A 28 -2.11 14.29 -0.91
C ARG A 28 -1.75 13.07 -0.08
N ARG A 29 -1.29 12.02 -0.74
CA ARG A 29 -0.80 10.79 -0.12
C ARG A 29 0.72 10.71 -0.22
N ILE A 30 1.33 9.77 0.50
CA ILE A 30 2.79 9.56 0.50
C ILE A 30 3.38 9.24 -0.87
N ASP A 31 2.57 8.72 -1.77
CA ASP A 31 2.93 8.34 -3.13
C ASP A 31 2.43 9.34 -4.18
N GLY A 32 2.10 10.57 -3.75
CA GLY A 32 1.72 11.67 -4.64
C GLY A 32 0.30 11.59 -5.21
N ARG A 33 -0.46 10.54 -4.89
CA ARG A 33 -1.83 10.35 -5.39
C ARG A 33 -2.85 11.19 -4.64
N GLY A 34 -3.95 11.49 -5.31
CA GLY A 34 -5.13 12.10 -4.70
C GLY A 34 -5.87 11.15 -3.75
N LEU A 35 -6.73 11.69 -2.90
CA LEU A 35 -7.46 10.93 -1.88
C LEU A 35 -8.34 9.81 -2.48
N LEU A 36 -9.01 10.11 -3.59
CA LEU A 36 -9.92 9.18 -4.29
C LEU A 36 -9.26 8.44 -5.46
N GLN A 37 -7.97 8.66 -5.69
CA GLN A 37 -7.25 8.05 -6.80
C GLN A 37 -6.82 6.62 -6.44
N HIS A 38 -7.19 5.65 -7.27
CA HIS A 38 -6.71 4.27 -7.16
C HIS A 38 -5.20 4.16 -7.42
N ARG A 39 -4.60 3.04 -7.03
CA ARG A 39 -3.21 2.72 -7.42
C ARG A 39 -3.21 2.34 -8.91
N PRO A 40 -2.10 2.52 -9.63
CA PRO A 40 -1.98 1.97 -10.98
C PRO A 40 -2.25 0.47 -10.92
N GLY A 41 -3.08 -0.03 -11.82
CA GLY A 41 -3.42 -1.43 -11.88
C GLY A 41 -3.37 -1.98 -13.30
N SER A 42 -3.12 -3.28 -13.40
CA SER A 42 -3.12 -4.04 -14.66
C SER A 42 -3.76 -5.40 -14.43
N VAL A 43 -4.35 -5.94 -15.50
CA VAL A 43 -4.92 -7.28 -15.52
C VAL A 43 -4.36 -8.01 -16.74
N GLU A 44 -3.74 -9.15 -16.50
CA GLU A 44 -3.22 -10.04 -17.53
C GLU A 44 -3.99 -11.36 -17.46
N LEU A 45 -4.68 -11.73 -18.53
CA LEU A 45 -5.45 -12.97 -18.62
C LEU A 45 -4.57 -14.12 -19.13
N ASN A 46 -4.99 -15.36 -18.85
CA ASN A 46 -4.34 -16.59 -19.34
C ASN A 46 -2.86 -16.74 -18.92
N VAL A 47 -2.52 -16.25 -17.74
CA VAL A 47 -1.17 -16.35 -17.16
C VAL A 47 -0.79 -17.78 -16.74
N VAL A 48 -1.77 -18.64 -16.46
CA VAL A 48 -1.56 -20.06 -16.15
C VAL A 48 -2.16 -20.89 -17.27
N GLU A 49 -1.30 -21.43 -18.14
CA GLU A 49 -1.71 -22.19 -19.33
C GLU A 49 -2.53 -23.44 -19.01
N LYS A 50 -2.29 -24.04 -17.84
CA LYS A 50 -2.98 -25.27 -17.41
C LYS A 50 -4.34 -25.01 -16.76
N ALA A 51 -4.65 -23.78 -16.39
CA ALA A 51 -5.92 -23.44 -15.77
C ALA A 51 -6.98 -23.21 -16.86
N GLU A 52 -8.23 -23.60 -16.60
CA GLU A 52 -9.35 -23.35 -17.51
C GLU A 52 -9.61 -21.84 -17.73
N GLY A 53 -9.29 -21.04 -16.72
CA GLY A 53 -9.20 -19.59 -16.79
C GLY A 53 -8.24 -19.09 -15.72
N SER A 54 -7.48 -18.03 -16.03
CA SER A 54 -6.57 -17.42 -15.06
C SER A 54 -6.38 -15.93 -15.30
N ALA A 55 -6.08 -15.20 -14.23
CA ALA A 55 -5.78 -13.77 -14.28
C ALA A 55 -4.72 -13.36 -13.24
N MET A 56 -3.73 -12.59 -13.68
CA MET A 56 -2.80 -11.87 -12.83
C MET A 56 -3.29 -10.42 -12.71
N VAL A 57 -3.63 -10.01 -11.49
CA VAL A 57 -4.06 -8.66 -11.18
C VAL A 57 -2.98 -7.96 -10.36
N THR A 58 -2.50 -6.83 -10.88
CA THR A 58 -1.55 -5.97 -10.16
C THR A 58 -2.27 -4.69 -9.74
N LEU A 59 -2.10 -4.27 -8.48
CA LEU A 59 -2.59 -2.99 -7.95
C LEU A 59 -1.48 -2.32 -7.12
N GLY A 60 -0.69 -1.49 -7.78
CA GLY A 60 0.58 -0.98 -7.26
C GLY A 60 1.55 -2.12 -7.01
N LYS A 61 1.97 -2.32 -5.75
CA LYS A 61 2.86 -3.41 -5.34
C LYS A 61 2.12 -4.71 -4.97
N THR A 62 0.80 -4.66 -4.86
CA THR A 62 -0.02 -5.84 -4.55
C THR A 62 -0.23 -6.64 -5.83
N ARG A 63 0.06 -7.94 -5.81
CA ARG A 63 -0.13 -8.86 -6.94
C ARG A 63 -0.99 -10.04 -6.46
N VAL A 64 -1.97 -10.42 -7.26
CA VAL A 64 -2.89 -11.54 -6.99
C VAL A 64 -3.00 -12.37 -8.26
N VAL A 65 -3.01 -13.69 -8.10
CA VAL A 65 -3.27 -14.66 -9.17
C VAL A 65 -4.53 -15.43 -8.79
N ALA A 66 -5.46 -15.51 -9.74
CA ALA A 66 -6.68 -16.31 -9.64
C ALA A 66 -6.84 -17.17 -10.89
#